data_AF-A0A923X7F6-F1
#
_entry.id   AF-A0A923X7F6-F1
#
_cell.length_a   1.000
_cell.length_b   1.000
_cell.length_c   1.000
_cell.angle_alpha   90.00
_cell.angle_beta   90.00
_cell.angle_gamma   90.00
#
_symmetry.space_group_name_H-M   'P 1'
#
loop_
_entity.id
_entity.type
_entity.pdbx_description
1 polymer ?
#
loop_
_entity_poly.entity_id
_entity_poly.type
_entity_poly.pdbx_seq_one_letter_code
_entity_poly.pdbx_strand_id
1 'polypeptide(L)'
;MRLKYFLAIVVTFLIMGVLFYKDRPENPLQTAEDATENISDKEANTSNPKIDQVIEKQASDTKIKDKSMQASDEQALEIKKNFASHIKELGACLEVPSVTVSDKTEPTFESLSSSLKTALGEVVVKMDDWTQTDFKAEDGTMKRIRTEVEYQDSGNPIKRAQFYKINAQGMPELQNLNPDQATDPSEDFLASLRGDGHVALEEQGGRVYYEAGEELVMVERGGKLQSFSLTKGEKTFSCTDTDATSSNCQCLN
;
A
#
# COMPACT_ATOMS: atom_id res chain seq x y z
N MET A 1 45.99 -22.72 -32.03
CA MET A 1 45.10 -22.66 -30.85
C MET A 1 43.83 -21.81 -31.08
N ARG A 2 43.87 -20.68 -31.80
CA ARG A 2 42.74 -19.73 -31.94
C ARG A 2 41.56 -20.17 -32.83
N LEU A 3 41.76 -21.10 -33.79
CA LEU A 3 40.68 -21.54 -34.70
C LEU A 3 39.63 -22.43 -34.02
N LYS A 4 40.03 -23.23 -33.03
CA LYS A 4 39.11 -24.12 -32.28
C LYS A 4 38.14 -23.35 -31.38
N TYR A 5 38.59 -22.22 -30.81
CA TYR A 5 37.74 -21.35 -30.01
C TYR A 5 36.75 -20.57 -30.86
N PHE A 6 37.14 -20.12 -32.05
CA PHE A 6 36.23 -19.47 -32.99
C PHE A 6 35.10 -20.40 -33.43
N LEU A 7 35.43 -21.67 -33.70
CA LEU A 7 34.44 -22.66 -34.10
C LEU A 7 33.46 -22.99 -32.96
N ALA A 8 33.94 -23.05 -31.70
CA ALA A 8 33.08 -23.23 -30.54
C ALA A 8 32.11 -22.05 -30.35
N ILE A 9 32.59 -20.81 -30.46
CA ILE A 9 31.76 -19.60 -30.30
C ILE A 9 30.66 -19.54 -31.37
N VAL A 10 31.00 -19.80 -32.64
CA VAL A 10 30.01 -19.79 -33.74
C VAL A 10 28.93 -20.86 -33.53
N VAL A 11 29.32 -22.06 -33.06
CA VAL A 11 28.35 -23.14 -32.76
C VAL A 11 27.43 -22.73 -31.59
N THR A 12 27.95 -22.09 -30.55
CA THR A 12 27.13 -21.61 -29.43
C THR A 12 26.12 -20.54 -29.86
N PHE A 13 26.52 -19.60 -30.72
CA PHE A 13 25.60 -18.59 -31.25
C PHE A 13 24.54 -19.20 -32.19
N LEU A 14 24.90 -20.22 -32.97
CA LEU A 14 23.93 -20.95 -33.79
C LEU A 14 22.90 -21.71 -32.94
N ILE A 15 23.33 -22.36 -31.86
CA ILE A 15 22.42 -23.06 -30.94
C ILE A 15 21.49 -22.06 -30.24
N MET A 16 22.02 -20.95 -29.73
CA MET A 16 21.22 -19.86 -29.16
C MET A 16 20.20 -19.32 -30.17
N GLY A 17 20.61 -19.08 -31.42
CA GLY A 17 19.72 -18.59 -32.48
C GLY A 17 18.59 -19.56 -32.82
N VAL A 18 18.86 -20.87 -32.83
CA VAL A 18 17.84 -21.90 -33.07
C VAL A 18 16.87 -22.00 -31.90
N LEU A 19 17.36 -21.92 -30.65
CA LEU A 19 16.50 -21.88 -29.47
C LEU A 19 15.62 -20.63 -29.46
N PHE A 20 16.18 -19.46 -29.78
CA PHE A 20 15.43 -18.20 -29.85
C PHE A 20 14.39 -18.17 -30.97
N TYR A 21 14.66 -18.85 -32.09
CA TYR A 21 13.68 -18.97 -33.18
C TYR A 21 12.56 -19.94 -32.84
N LYS A 22 12.86 -20.99 -32.06
CA LYS A 22 11.88 -21.99 -31.64
C LYS A 22 10.98 -21.51 -30.48
N ASP A 23 11.49 -20.60 -29.64
CA ASP A 23 10.75 -19.99 -28.54
C ASP A 23 10.03 -18.68 -28.93
N ARG A 24 9.91 -18.36 -30.22
CA ARG A 24 9.02 -17.27 -30.64
C ARG A 24 7.55 -17.72 -30.46
N PRO A 25 6.76 -17.08 -29.59
CA PRO A 25 5.32 -17.32 -29.54
C PRO A 25 4.70 -16.92 -30.90
N GLU A 26 3.87 -17.78 -31.47
CA GLU A 26 3.25 -17.60 -32.80
C GLU A 26 2.24 -16.43 -32.87
N ASN A 27 2.05 -15.68 -31.80
CA ASN A 27 1.12 -14.55 -31.76
C ASN A 27 1.84 -13.27 -31.32
N PRO A 28 2.28 -12.40 -32.24
CA PRO A 28 2.59 -11.02 -31.89
C PRO A 28 1.32 -10.36 -31.35
N LEU A 29 1.44 -9.68 -30.20
CA LEU A 29 0.39 -8.86 -29.58
C LEU A 29 -0.30 -7.99 -30.62
N GLN A 30 -1.56 -8.29 -30.93
CA GLN A 30 -2.43 -7.44 -31.71
C GLN A 30 -2.72 -6.17 -30.89
N THR A 31 -2.18 -5.05 -31.33
CA THR A 31 -2.68 -3.71 -31.03
C THR A 31 -4.12 -3.62 -31.53
N ALA A 32 -5.07 -3.52 -30.61
CA ALA A 32 -6.47 -3.28 -30.94
C ALA A 32 -6.67 -1.78 -31.20
N GLU A 33 -6.70 -1.42 -32.48
CA GLU A 33 -7.30 -0.19 -32.98
C GLU A 33 -8.55 -0.59 -33.79
N ASP A 34 -9.70 -0.28 -33.20
CA ASP A 34 -11.01 0.04 -33.78
C ASP A 34 -11.93 -0.98 -34.50
N ALA A 35 -13.24 -0.70 -34.30
CA ALA A 35 -14.45 -1.14 -35.03
C ALA A 35 -15.21 -2.43 -34.63
N THR A 36 -16.23 -2.20 -33.79
CA THR A 36 -17.69 -2.51 -33.97
C THR A 36 -18.23 -3.76 -34.69
N GLU A 37 -19.32 -4.26 -34.08
CA GLU A 37 -20.44 -5.09 -34.59
C GLU A 37 -20.48 -6.62 -34.32
N ASN A 38 -21.18 -6.96 -33.22
CA ASN A 38 -22.40 -7.78 -33.12
C ASN A 38 -22.46 -9.26 -33.61
N ILE A 39 -22.82 -10.10 -32.62
CA ILE A 39 -23.75 -11.26 -32.61
C ILE A 39 -23.16 -12.69 -32.43
N SER A 40 -23.41 -13.20 -31.22
CA SER A 40 -23.97 -14.51 -30.82
C SER A 40 -23.10 -15.79 -30.83
N ASP A 41 -22.90 -16.27 -29.60
CA ASP A 41 -23.00 -17.64 -29.08
C ASP A 41 -22.37 -18.81 -29.85
N LYS A 42 -21.27 -19.35 -29.31
CA LYS A 42 -21.27 -20.69 -28.70
C LYS A 42 -19.97 -20.98 -27.93
N GLU A 43 -20.18 -21.51 -26.74
CA GLU A 43 -19.19 -21.93 -25.74
C GLU A 43 -18.14 -22.91 -26.27
N ALA A 44 -16.88 -22.70 -25.89
CA ALA A 44 -15.93 -23.78 -25.64
C ALA A 44 -14.99 -23.37 -24.50
N ASN A 45 -15.26 -24.02 -23.38
CA ASN A 45 -14.66 -23.92 -22.08
C ASN A 45 -13.18 -24.36 -22.09
N THR A 46 -12.25 -23.49 -21.67
CA THR A 46 -10.98 -23.92 -21.04
C THR A 46 -10.49 -22.82 -20.10
N SER A 47 -11.15 -22.68 -18.95
CA SER A 47 -10.67 -21.85 -17.84
C SER A 47 -9.50 -22.53 -17.14
N ASN A 48 -8.39 -21.81 -16.99
CA ASN A 48 -7.26 -22.20 -16.17
C ASN A 48 -7.54 -21.71 -14.73
N PRO A 49 -7.86 -22.58 -13.75
CA PRO A 49 -8.53 -22.20 -12.51
C PRO A 49 -7.60 -21.60 -11.43
N LYS A 50 -6.49 -20.97 -11.82
CA LYS A 50 -5.45 -20.48 -10.88
C LYS A 50 -5.13 -19.00 -10.95
N ILE A 51 -5.69 -18.24 -11.89
CA ILE A 51 -5.43 -16.80 -12.01
C ILE A 51 -6.66 -15.97 -11.60
N ASP A 52 -7.87 -16.48 -11.78
CA ASP A 52 -9.11 -15.77 -11.39
C ASP A 52 -9.37 -15.78 -9.87
N GLN A 53 -8.77 -16.70 -9.11
CA GLN A 53 -8.90 -16.73 -7.64
C GLN A 53 -8.08 -15.68 -6.88
N VAL A 54 -7.22 -14.92 -7.55
CA VAL A 54 -6.42 -13.87 -6.90
C VAL A 54 -7.05 -12.48 -7.06
N ILE A 55 -7.83 -12.25 -8.13
CA ILE A 55 -8.47 -10.95 -8.39
C ILE A 55 -9.85 -10.85 -7.71
N GLU A 56 -10.53 -11.98 -7.48
CA GLU A 56 -11.87 -11.98 -6.85
C GLU A 56 -11.84 -11.92 -5.31
N LYS A 57 -10.66 -12.08 -4.68
CA LYS A 57 -10.50 -12.04 -3.21
C LYS A 57 -10.13 -10.67 -2.62
N GLN A 58 -9.81 -9.68 -3.43
CA GLN A 58 -9.52 -8.32 -2.94
C GLN A 58 -10.69 -7.33 -3.11
N ALA A 59 -11.75 -7.73 -3.81
CA ALA A 59 -12.91 -6.86 -4.09
C ALA A 59 -14.13 -7.06 -3.17
N SER A 60 -14.09 -8.00 -2.20
CA SER A 60 -15.29 -8.36 -1.41
C SER A 60 -15.26 -8.03 0.09
N ASP A 61 -14.19 -7.43 0.63
CA ASP A 61 -14.12 -7.09 2.06
C ASP A 61 -14.24 -5.60 2.40
N THR A 62 -14.66 -4.74 1.46
CA THR A 62 -15.10 -3.38 1.81
C THR A 62 -16.62 -3.32 1.99
N LYS A 63 -17.14 -4.13 2.91
CA LYS A 63 -18.33 -3.68 3.65
C LYS A 63 -17.83 -2.69 4.67
N ILE A 64 -18.08 -1.40 4.43
CA ILE A 64 -18.01 -0.36 5.46
C ILE A 64 -19.03 -0.75 6.54
N LYS A 65 -18.59 -1.59 7.48
CA LYS A 65 -19.16 -1.64 8.81
C LYS A 65 -18.60 -0.40 9.49
N ASP A 66 -19.43 0.63 9.53
CA ASP A 66 -19.35 1.66 10.57
C ASP A 66 -19.35 0.94 11.92
N LYS A 67 -18.15 0.70 12.43
CA LYS A 67 -17.90 0.37 13.80
C LYS A 67 -16.69 1.21 14.22
N SER A 68 -16.96 2.49 14.42
CA SER A 68 -16.49 3.14 15.64
C SER A 68 -17.09 2.39 16.83
N MET A 69 -16.65 1.14 17.03
CA MET A 69 -16.82 0.43 18.26
C MET A 69 -15.83 1.11 19.17
N GLN A 70 -16.30 1.97 20.08
CA GLN A 70 -15.50 2.26 21.26
C GLN A 70 -15.14 0.90 21.84
N ALA A 71 -13.88 0.51 21.69
CA ALA A 71 -13.34 -0.66 22.34
C ALA A 71 -13.69 -0.52 23.81
N SER A 72 -14.18 -1.59 24.44
CA SER A 72 -14.38 -1.55 25.88
C SER A 72 -13.05 -1.15 26.54
N ASP A 73 -13.09 -0.54 27.72
CA ASP A 73 -11.86 -0.13 28.43
C ASP A 73 -10.86 -1.30 28.58
N GLU A 74 -11.39 -2.53 28.69
CA GLU A 74 -10.63 -3.77 28.71
C GLU A 74 -9.94 -4.07 27.37
N GLN A 75 -10.67 -3.98 26.25
CA GLN A 75 -10.10 -4.15 24.90
C GLN A 75 -9.08 -3.07 24.58
N ALA A 76 -9.34 -1.81 24.95
CA ALA A 76 -8.41 -0.71 24.75
C ALA A 76 -7.11 -0.91 25.55
N LEU A 77 -7.20 -1.48 26.76
CA LEU A 77 -6.02 -1.83 27.55
C LEU A 77 -5.24 -2.99 26.92
N GLU A 78 -5.94 -4.00 26.41
CA GLU A 78 -5.32 -5.14 25.73
C GLU A 78 -4.57 -4.71 24.47
N ILE A 79 -5.17 -3.87 23.63
CA ILE A 79 -4.51 -3.29 22.43
C ILE A 79 -3.19 -2.61 22.80
N LYS A 80 -3.18 -1.78 23.85
CA LYS A 80 -1.96 -1.07 24.29
C LYS A 80 -0.88 -2.04 24.79
N LYS A 81 -1.27 -3.12 25.48
CA LYS A 81 -0.35 -4.15 25.93
C LYS A 81 0.22 -4.96 24.77
N ASN A 82 -0.62 -5.33 23.80
CA ASN A 82 -0.20 -6.06 22.61
C ASN A 82 0.79 -5.21 21.80
N PHE A 83 0.46 -3.94 21.54
CA PHE A 83 1.36 -3.01 20.87
C PHE A 83 2.71 -2.87 21.60
N ALA A 84 2.68 -2.74 22.93
CA ALA A 84 3.90 -2.71 23.73
C ALA A 84 4.74 -4.01 23.62
N SER A 85 4.10 -5.18 23.53
CA SER A 85 4.77 -6.46 23.29
C SER A 85 5.42 -6.48 21.91
N HIS A 86 4.68 -6.08 20.87
CA HIS A 86 5.16 -6.06 19.49
C HIS A 86 6.38 -5.16 19.31
N ILE A 87 6.44 -4.03 20.01
CA ILE A 87 7.64 -3.17 19.99
C ILE A 87 8.86 -3.85 20.64
N LYS A 88 8.66 -4.65 21.70
CA LYS A 88 9.74 -5.45 22.30
C LYS A 88 10.21 -6.55 21.35
N GLU A 89 9.28 -7.20 20.66
CA GLU A 89 9.55 -8.23 19.64
C GLU A 89 10.30 -7.66 18.43
N LEU A 90 9.93 -6.45 17.98
CA LEU A 90 10.67 -5.68 16.98
C LEU A 90 12.12 -5.51 17.40
N GLY A 91 12.35 -5.06 18.63
CA GLY A 91 13.70 -4.84 19.16
C GLY A 91 14.55 -6.11 19.14
N ALA A 92 13.95 -7.25 19.47
CA ALA A 92 14.60 -8.55 19.41
C ALA A 92 14.85 -9.02 17.96
N CYS A 93 13.87 -8.85 17.07
CA CYS A 93 13.97 -9.23 15.66
C CYS A 93 15.10 -8.49 14.94
N LEU A 94 15.10 -7.16 15.04
CA LEU A 94 15.98 -6.25 14.31
C LEU A 94 17.29 -5.95 15.05
N GLU A 95 17.53 -6.60 16.19
CA GLU A 95 18.73 -6.39 17.03
C GLU A 95 18.93 -4.91 17.35
N VAL A 96 17.83 -4.26 17.76
CA VAL A 96 17.77 -2.85 18.11
C VAL A 96 17.91 -2.76 19.63
N PRO A 97 19.04 -2.25 20.15
CA PRO A 97 19.28 -2.23 21.59
C PRO A 97 18.32 -1.29 22.31
N SER A 98 17.82 -1.73 23.47
CA SER A 98 17.15 -0.89 24.47
C SER A 98 15.86 -0.19 24.01
N VAL A 99 14.96 -0.93 23.36
CA VAL A 99 13.61 -0.43 23.11
C VAL A 99 12.87 -0.33 24.45
N THR A 100 12.76 0.90 24.97
CA THR A 100 12.10 1.19 26.25
C THR A 100 10.66 1.58 25.99
N VAL A 101 9.74 0.68 26.37
CA VAL A 101 8.31 0.85 26.13
C VAL A 101 7.55 0.62 27.43
N SER A 102 6.60 1.52 27.70
CA SER A 102 5.63 1.35 28.78
C SER A 102 4.67 0.21 28.45
N ASP A 103 4.20 -0.54 29.45
CA ASP A 103 3.25 -1.64 29.22
C ASP A 103 1.85 -1.16 28.76
N LYS A 104 1.64 0.16 28.65
CA LYS A 104 0.40 0.80 28.19
C LYS A 104 0.68 1.86 27.12
N THR A 105 1.45 1.50 26.10
CA THR A 105 1.78 2.40 25.00
C THR A 105 0.65 2.43 23.97
N GLU A 106 0.31 3.63 23.48
CA GLU A 106 -0.70 3.80 22.44
C GLU A 106 -0.15 3.37 21.07
N PRO A 107 -0.94 2.71 20.21
CA PRO A 107 -0.53 2.39 18.84
C PRO A 107 -0.58 3.64 17.98
N THR A 108 0.41 4.52 18.11
CA THR A 108 0.59 5.71 17.25
C THR A 108 2.01 5.76 16.70
N PHE A 109 2.20 6.50 15.61
CA PHE A 109 3.52 6.71 15.04
C PHE A 109 4.50 7.33 16.06
N GLU A 110 4.05 8.33 16.84
CA GLU A 110 4.91 9.02 17.83
C GLU A 110 5.39 8.07 18.92
N SER A 111 4.51 7.16 19.34
CA SER A 111 4.83 6.15 20.35
C SER A 111 5.85 5.14 19.83
N LEU A 112 5.72 4.70 18.58
CA LEU A 112 6.70 3.84 17.92
C LEU A 112 8.04 4.57 17.72
N SER A 113 8.00 5.76 17.12
CA SER A 113 9.19 6.56 16.79
C SER A 113 9.99 6.92 18.05
N SER A 114 9.34 7.36 19.12
CA SER A 114 10.00 7.65 20.40
C SER A 114 10.69 6.43 21.01
N SER A 115 10.10 5.23 20.83
CA SER A 115 10.68 3.97 21.31
C SER A 115 11.92 3.55 20.51
N LEU A 116 11.97 3.89 19.22
CA LEU A 116 13.06 3.55 18.30
C LEU A 116 14.19 4.59 18.29
N LYS A 117 13.90 5.83 18.69
CA LYS A 117 14.81 6.98 18.61
C LYS A 117 16.20 6.74 19.19
N THR A 118 16.30 6.05 20.33
CA THR A 118 17.60 5.77 20.96
C THR A 118 18.52 4.92 20.08
N ALA A 119 17.94 4.08 19.24
CA ALA A 119 18.68 3.09 18.47
C ALA A 119 18.78 3.41 16.97
N LEU A 120 17.79 4.10 16.40
CA LEU A 120 17.77 4.48 14.97
C LEU A 120 18.12 5.96 14.73
N GLY A 121 18.18 6.78 15.78
CA GLY A 121 18.38 8.22 15.69
C GLY A 121 17.08 8.99 15.46
N GLU A 122 17.20 10.25 15.04
CA GLU A 122 16.04 11.09 14.74
C GLU A 122 15.38 10.67 13.41
N VAL A 123 14.12 11.07 13.24
CA VAL A 123 13.44 11.02 11.94
C VAL A 123 14.00 12.14 11.07
N VAL A 124 14.57 11.78 9.92
CA VAL A 124 15.14 12.75 8.96
C VAL A 124 14.08 13.18 7.95
N VAL A 125 13.27 12.23 7.51
CA VAL A 125 12.22 12.45 6.51
C VAL A 125 11.00 11.63 6.88
N LYS A 126 9.83 12.27 6.89
CA LYS A 126 8.51 11.62 6.87
C LYS A 126 7.80 12.12 5.61
N MET A 127 7.31 11.20 4.80
CA MET A 127 6.56 11.48 3.58
C MET A 127 5.32 10.60 3.50
N ASP A 128 4.22 11.17 3.05
CA ASP A 128 2.99 10.44 2.81
C ASP A 128 2.97 10.02 1.33
N ASP A 129 2.97 8.71 1.09
CA ASP A 129 2.84 8.13 -0.25
C ASP A 129 1.39 8.24 -0.75
N TRP A 130 0.43 8.21 0.18
CA TRP A 130 -0.97 8.48 -0.11
C TRP A 130 -1.72 8.96 1.13
N THR A 131 -2.78 9.73 0.91
CA THR A 131 -3.75 10.09 1.95
C THR A 131 -5.17 9.82 1.48
N GLN A 132 -6.08 9.59 2.42
CA GLN A 132 -7.47 9.32 2.16
C GLN A 132 -8.33 9.94 3.26
N THR A 133 -9.39 10.63 2.85
CA THR A 133 -10.39 11.20 3.75
C THR A 133 -11.76 10.75 3.29
N ASP A 134 -12.43 9.98 4.14
CA ASP A 134 -13.84 9.63 3.95
C ASP A 134 -14.69 10.60 4.76
N PHE A 135 -15.72 11.16 4.13
CA PHE A 135 -16.57 12.15 4.76
C PHE A 135 -18.02 12.02 4.28
N LYS A 136 -18.94 12.46 5.13
CA LYS A 136 -20.35 12.56 4.82
C LYS A 136 -20.66 13.98 4.35
N ALA A 137 -21.06 14.12 3.09
CA ALA A 137 -21.48 15.40 2.53
C ALA A 137 -22.85 15.85 3.08
N GLU A 138 -23.22 17.11 2.82
CA GLU A 138 -24.50 17.70 3.27
C GLU A 138 -25.73 16.95 2.74
N ASP A 139 -25.63 16.40 1.53
CA ASP A 139 -26.67 15.56 0.92
C ASP A 139 -26.78 14.16 1.58
N GLY A 140 -25.96 13.90 2.60
CA GLY A 140 -25.90 12.65 3.33
C GLY A 140 -25.10 11.54 2.64
N THR A 141 -24.57 11.79 1.44
CA THR A 141 -23.76 10.81 0.71
C THR A 141 -22.37 10.68 1.31
N MET A 142 -21.85 9.45 1.33
CA MET A 142 -20.47 9.19 1.69
C MET A 142 -19.59 9.46 0.47
N LYS A 143 -18.53 10.23 0.67
CA LYS A 143 -17.55 10.59 -0.35
C LYS A 143 -16.15 10.34 0.17
N ARG A 144 -15.21 10.16 -0.76
CA ARG A 144 -13.80 9.92 -0.46
C ARG A 144 -12.94 10.81 -1.34
N ILE A 145 -12.01 11.52 -0.71
CA ILE A 145 -10.89 12.16 -1.40
C ILE A 145 -9.67 11.29 -1.13
N ARG A 146 -8.96 10.90 -2.18
CA ARG A 146 -7.69 10.17 -2.08
C ARG A 146 -6.63 10.99 -2.80
N THR A 147 -5.45 11.12 -2.19
CA THR A 147 -4.28 11.65 -2.88
C THR A 147 -3.18 10.63 -2.90
N GLU A 148 -2.45 10.52 -4.01
CA GLU A 148 -1.34 9.57 -4.18
C GLU A 148 -0.13 10.32 -4.73
N VAL A 149 1.06 9.95 -4.28
CA VAL A 149 2.32 10.52 -4.74
C VAL A 149 2.99 9.54 -5.71
N GLU A 150 3.16 9.99 -6.96
CA GLU A 150 3.85 9.25 -8.01
C GLU A 150 5.33 9.67 -8.05
N TYR A 151 6.22 8.75 -7.72
CA TYR A 151 7.66 8.94 -7.83
C TYR A 151 8.14 8.47 -9.21
N GLN A 152 8.56 9.41 -10.05
CA GLN A 152 9.17 9.10 -11.36
C GLN A 152 10.70 9.10 -11.23
N ASP A 153 11.39 8.17 -11.88
CA ASP A 153 12.85 7.92 -11.76
C ASP A 153 13.77 9.14 -11.98
N SER A 154 13.26 10.22 -12.58
CA SER A 154 14.03 11.43 -12.90
C SER A 154 13.27 12.74 -12.67
N GLY A 155 12.08 12.67 -12.09
CA GLY A 155 11.19 13.81 -11.90
C GLY A 155 11.01 14.19 -10.44
N ASN A 156 10.50 15.39 -10.20
CA ASN A 156 9.92 15.69 -8.90
C ASN A 156 8.67 14.81 -8.68
N PRO A 157 8.38 14.36 -7.45
CA PRO A 157 7.16 13.62 -7.16
C PRO A 157 5.93 14.42 -7.58
N ILE A 158 4.95 13.74 -8.19
CA ILE A 158 3.68 14.36 -8.61
C ILE A 158 2.58 13.85 -7.70
N LYS A 159 1.80 14.76 -7.11
CA LYS A 159 0.63 14.39 -6.30
C LYS A 159 -0.61 14.34 -7.19
N ARG A 160 -1.39 13.26 -7.13
CA ARG A 160 -2.66 13.11 -7.87
C ARG A 160 -3.83 13.03 -6.90
N ALA A 161 -4.87 13.84 -7.11
CA ALA A 161 -6.14 13.71 -6.41
C ALA A 161 -7.12 12.84 -7.19
N GLN A 162 -7.83 12.00 -6.45
CA GLN A 162 -8.96 11.21 -6.90
C GLN A 162 -10.15 11.50 -6.00
N PHE A 163 -11.35 11.57 -6.57
CA PHE A 163 -12.57 11.85 -5.84
C PHE A 163 -13.61 10.77 -6.12
N TYR A 164 -14.20 10.23 -5.08
CA TYR A 164 -15.15 9.13 -5.19
C TYR A 164 -16.44 9.45 -4.45
N LYS A 165 -17.55 8.97 -5.01
CA LYS A 165 -18.81 8.79 -4.30
C LYS A 165 -18.89 7.34 -3.86
N ILE A 166 -19.21 7.08 -2.60
CA ILE A 166 -19.43 5.72 -2.12
C ILE A 166 -20.91 5.37 -2.33
N ASN A 167 -21.17 4.32 -3.11
CA ASN A 167 -22.54 3.90 -3.41
C ASN A 167 -23.18 3.09 -2.28
N ALA A 168 -24.44 2.69 -2.46
CA ALA A 168 -25.21 1.98 -1.44
C ALA A 168 -24.62 0.60 -1.06
N GLN A 169 -23.78 0.03 -1.92
CA GLN A 169 -23.08 -1.23 -1.71
C GLN A 169 -21.74 -1.03 -0.97
N GLY A 170 -21.34 0.21 -0.69
CA GLY A 170 -20.06 0.54 -0.07
C GLY A 170 -18.90 0.62 -1.06
N MET A 171 -19.18 0.58 -2.36
CA MET A 171 -18.15 0.60 -3.40
C MET A 171 -17.86 2.04 -3.85
N PRO A 172 -16.57 2.39 -4.08
CA PRO A 172 -16.20 3.71 -4.57
C PRO A 172 -16.49 3.85 -6.07
N GLU A 173 -17.18 4.92 -6.45
CA GLU A 173 -17.46 5.33 -7.82
C GLU A 173 -16.70 6.61 -8.14
N LEU A 174 -15.71 6.51 -9.04
CA LEU A 174 -14.85 7.63 -9.42
C LEU A 174 -15.66 8.78 -10.01
N GLN A 175 -15.43 9.97 -9.50
CA GLN A 175 -15.97 11.23 -9.99
C GLN A 175 -14.91 11.95 -10.80
N ASN A 176 -15.30 12.50 -11.94
CA ASN A 176 -14.37 13.23 -12.79
C ASN A 176 -13.93 14.54 -12.10
N LEU A 177 -12.62 14.72 -11.99
CA LEU A 177 -11.99 15.97 -11.61
C LEU A 177 -11.40 16.64 -12.85
N ASN A 178 -11.25 17.97 -12.80
CA ASN A 178 -10.46 18.67 -13.82
C ASN A 178 -9.00 18.18 -13.72
N PRO A 179 -8.39 17.67 -14.81
CA PRO A 179 -7.02 17.15 -14.79
C PRO A 179 -5.98 18.14 -14.26
N ASP A 180 -6.16 19.44 -14.54
CA ASP A 180 -5.22 20.48 -14.11
C ASP A 180 -5.31 20.75 -12.60
N GLN A 181 -6.47 20.50 -11.98
CA GLN A 181 -6.67 20.64 -10.54
C GLN A 181 -6.38 19.34 -9.78
N ALA A 182 -6.50 18.20 -10.47
CA ALA A 182 -6.20 16.89 -9.93
C ALA A 182 -4.69 16.62 -9.84
N THR A 183 -3.86 17.39 -10.55
CA THR A 183 -2.39 17.28 -10.56
C THR A 183 -1.81 18.35 -9.65
N ASP A 184 -0.99 17.94 -8.69
CA ASP A 184 -0.46 18.79 -7.61
C ASP A 184 -1.57 19.65 -6.96
N PRO A 185 -2.63 19.01 -6.44
CA PRO A 185 -3.83 19.70 -5.95
C PRO A 185 -3.47 20.64 -4.79
N SER A 186 -4.00 21.86 -4.84
CA SER A 186 -3.90 22.78 -3.70
C SER A 186 -4.79 22.32 -2.54
N GLU A 187 -4.40 22.68 -1.31
CA GLU A 187 -5.20 22.41 -0.12
C GLU A 187 -6.60 23.06 -0.21
N ASP A 188 -6.69 24.26 -0.81
CA ASP A 188 -7.99 24.93 -1.05
C ASP A 188 -8.88 24.11 -2.00
N PHE A 189 -8.30 23.48 -3.03
CA PHE A 189 -9.06 22.62 -3.93
C PHE A 189 -9.55 21.37 -3.21
N LEU A 190 -8.69 20.69 -2.45
CA LEU A 190 -9.08 19.52 -1.65
C LEU A 190 -10.16 19.90 -0.62
N ALA A 191 -10.02 21.05 0.04
CA ALA A 191 -11.03 21.58 0.95
C ALA A 191 -12.35 21.88 0.23
N SER A 192 -12.31 22.40 -1.00
CA SER A 192 -13.52 22.65 -1.80
C SER A 192 -14.25 21.37 -2.20
N LEU A 193 -13.54 20.25 -2.42
CA LEU A 193 -14.14 18.95 -2.68
C LEU A 193 -14.86 18.41 -1.44
N ARG A 194 -14.32 18.68 -0.25
CA ARG A 194 -14.91 18.29 1.03
C ARG A 194 -16.12 19.16 1.38
N GLY A 195 -16.03 20.47 1.12
CA GLY A 195 -17.00 21.46 1.57
C GLY A 195 -17.20 21.42 3.09
N ASP A 196 -18.44 21.62 3.54
CA ASP A 196 -18.86 21.51 4.95
C ASP A 196 -19.16 20.06 5.38
N GLY A 197 -18.66 19.07 4.64
CA GLY A 197 -18.82 17.65 4.95
C GLY A 197 -18.15 17.25 6.26
N HIS A 198 -18.76 16.29 6.96
CA HIS A 198 -18.24 15.78 8.24
C HIS A 198 -17.29 14.61 7.99
N VAL A 199 -16.04 14.76 8.41
CA VAL A 199 -15.03 13.71 8.30
C VAL A 199 -15.46 12.49 9.13
N ALA A 200 -15.51 11.34 8.48
CA ALA A 200 -15.83 10.05 9.09
C ALA A 200 -14.55 9.25 9.38
N LEU A 201 -13.57 9.30 8.47
CA LEU A 201 -12.31 8.58 8.59
C LEU A 201 -11.19 9.35 7.90
N GLU A 202 -10.02 9.35 8.54
CA GLU A 202 -8.77 9.78 7.93
C GLU A 202 -7.80 8.60 7.92
N GLU A 203 -7.12 8.42 6.81
CA GLU A 203 -6.14 7.37 6.62
C GLU A 203 -4.99 7.88 5.77
N GLN A 204 -3.77 7.50 6.09
CA GLN A 204 -2.59 7.86 5.33
C GLN A 204 -1.59 6.71 5.35
N GLY A 205 -0.90 6.50 4.24
CA GLY A 205 0.20 5.58 4.13
C GLY A 205 1.45 6.31 3.68
N GLY A 206 2.59 5.95 4.24
CA GLY A 206 3.82 6.69 3.98
C GLY A 206 5.07 5.99 4.47
N ARG A 207 6.17 6.72 4.32
CA ARG A 207 7.52 6.26 4.66
C ARG A 207 8.20 7.24 5.59
N VAL A 208 9.01 6.67 6.47
CA VAL A 208 9.82 7.39 7.44
C VAL A 208 11.24 6.87 7.34
N TYR A 209 12.19 7.78 7.20
CA TYR A 209 13.62 7.49 7.15
C TYR A 209 14.29 8.01 8.40
N TYR A 210 15.07 7.15 9.05
CA TYR A 210 15.85 7.48 10.24
C TYR A 210 17.29 7.88 9.90
N GLU A 211 17.97 8.57 10.81
CA GLU A 211 19.36 9.02 10.62
C GLU A 211 20.34 7.86 10.37
N ALA A 212 20.07 6.69 10.96
CA ALA A 212 20.88 5.49 10.75
C ALA A 212 20.58 4.79 9.39
N GLY A 213 19.62 5.28 8.61
CA GLY A 213 19.33 4.84 7.24
C GLY A 213 18.21 3.80 7.13
N GLU A 214 17.58 3.42 8.23
CA GLU A 214 16.43 2.51 8.24
C GLU A 214 15.18 3.17 7.66
N GLU A 215 14.38 2.35 6.96
CA GLU A 215 13.09 2.72 6.40
C GLU A 215 11.96 2.07 7.21
N LEU A 216 11.00 2.89 7.61
CA LEU A 216 9.72 2.48 8.17
C LEU A 216 8.61 2.82 7.16
N VAL A 217 7.93 1.81 6.64
CA VAL A 217 6.70 1.95 5.87
C VAL A 217 5.52 1.79 6.83
N MET A 218 4.52 2.66 6.76
CA MET A 218 3.40 2.63 7.71
C MET A 218 2.06 3.06 7.11
N VAL A 219 0.99 2.64 7.77
CA VAL A 219 -0.38 3.11 7.55
C VAL A 219 -0.95 3.59 8.88
N GLU A 220 -1.41 4.84 8.91
CA GLU A 220 -2.14 5.43 10.02
C GLU A 220 -3.62 5.56 9.65
N ARG A 221 -4.52 5.18 10.55
CA ARG A 221 -5.97 5.27 10.40
C ARG A 221 -6.58 5.87 11.67
N GLY A 222 -7.31 6.98 11.55
CA GLY A 222 -7.92 7.67 12.68
C GLY A 222 -6.92 8.09 13.76
N GLY A 223 -5.69 8.46 13.36
CA GLY A 223 -4.59 8.82 14.27
C GLY A 223 -3.98 7.64 15.03
N LYS A 224 -4.32 6.40 14.67
CA LYS A 224 -3.67 5.18 15.17
C LYS A 224 -2.83 4.56 14.08
N LEU A 225 -1.69 4.00 14.47
CA LEU A 225 -0.88 3.16 13.61
C LEU A 225 -1.65 1.85 13.40
N GLN A 226 -2.09 1.58 12.17
CA GLN A 226 -2.82 0.37 11.81
C GLN A 226 -1.87 -0.73 11.35
N SER A 227 -0.83 -0.38 10.60
CA SER A 227 0.21 -1.31 10.19
C SER A 227 1.53 -0.59 10.00
N PHE A 228 2.62 -1.34 10.12
CA PHE A 228 3.95 -0.83 9.82
C PHE A 228 4.91 -1.96 9.45
N SER A 229 5.99 -1.59 8.76
CA SER A 229 7.09 -2.46 8.39
C SER A 229 8.40 -1.70 8.52
N LEU A 230 9.29 -2.17 9.39
CA LEU A 230 10.60 -1.58 9.61
C LEU A 230 11.69 -2.52 9.11
N THR A 231 12.56 -1.99 8.25
CA THR A 231 13.67 -2.76 7.68
C THR A 231 14.99 -2.28 8.24
N LYS A 232 15.81 -3.22 8.72
CA LYS A 232 17.19 -2.96 9.19
C LYS A 232 18.12 -4.08 8.74
N GLY A 233 19.10 -3.74 7.90
CA GLY A 233 19.96 -4.74 7.25
C GLY A 233 19.13 -5.67 6.36
N GLU A 234 19.27 -6.98 6.55
CA GLU A 234 18.53 -8.00 5.79
C GLU A 234 17.21 -8.40 6.48
N LYS A 235 16.87 -7.83 7.64
CA LYS A 235 15.67 -8.20 8.40
C LYS A 235 14.58 -7.15 8.27
N THR A 236 13.34 -7.62 8.22
CA THR A 236 12.14 -6.77 8.21
C THR A 236 11.18 -7.22 9.29
N PHE A 237 10.75 -6.31 10.15
CA PHE A 237 9.68 -6.56 11.12
C PHE A 237 8.41 -5.88 10.66
N SER A 238 7.34 -6.65 10.45
CA SER A 238 6.07 -6.15 9.91
C SER A 238 4.92 -6.51 10.83
N CYS A 239 4.04 -5.54 11.08
CA CYS A 239 2.83 -5.68 11.88
C CYS A 239 1.60 -5.20 11.12
N THR A 240 0.47 -5.86 11.37
CA THR A 240 -0.86 -5.49 10.86
C THR A 240 -1.87 -5.44 11.98
N ASP A 241 -2.88 -4.58 11.82
CA ASP A 241 -3.98 -4.35 12.76
C ASP A 241 -3.50 -4.04 14.18
N THR A 242 -2.46 -3.20 14.30
CA THR A 242 -1.81 -2.85 15.58
C THR A 242 -2.72 -2.07 16.54
N ASP A 243 -3.82 -1.54 16.04
CA ASP A 243 -4.88 -0.86 16.79
C ASP A 243 -6.04 -1.80 17.20
N ALA A 244 -5.91 -3.11 16.96
CA ALA A 244 -6.92 -4.11 17.28
C ALA A 244 -6.36 -5.26 18.15
N THR A 245 -7.24 -5.97 18.86
CA THR A 245 -6.84 -7.17 19.64
C THR A 245 -6.35 -8.31 18.74
N SER A 246 -6.70 -8.28 17.45
CA SER A 246 -6.23 -9.22 16.42
C SER A 246 -4.86 -8.87 15.84
N SER A 247 -4.16 -7.87 16.40
CA SER A 247 -2.83 -7.44 15.96
C SER A 247 -1.89 -8.63 15.76
N ASN A 248 -1.16 -8.64 14.65
CA ASN A 248 -0.22 -9.71 14.33
C ASN A 248 1.08 -9.11 13.79
N CYS A 249 2.21 -9.67 14.20
CA CYS A 249 3.53 -9.24 13.76
C CYS A 249 4.39 -10.43 13.35
N GLN A 250 5.30 -10.19 12.42
CA GLN A 250 6.22 -11.19 11.90
C GLN A 250 7.61 -10.59 11.68
N CYS A 251 8.62 -11.40 11.96
CA CYS A 251 10.01 -11.12 11.63
C CYS A 251 10.39 -11.90 10.37
N LEU A 252 10.79 -11.18 9.32
CA LEU A 252 11.16 -11.69 8.01
C LEU A 252 12.66 -11.50 7.78
N ASN A 253 13.26 -12.42 7.02
CA ASN A 253 14.66 -12.38 6.54
C ASN A 253 14.70 -12.25 5.02
#